data_AF-A0A9E3UXB7-F1
#
_entry.id   AF-A0A9E3UXB7-F1
#
_cell.length_a   1.000
_cell.length_b   1.000
_cell.length_c   1.000
_cell.angle_alpha   90.00
_cell.angle_beta   90.00
_cell.angle_gamma   90.00
#
_symmetry.space_group_name_H-M   'P 1'
#
loop_
_entity.id
_entity.type
_entity.pdbx_description
1 polymer ?
#
loop_
_entity_poly.entity_id
_entity_poly.type
_entity_poly.pdbx_seq_one_letter_code
_entity_poly.pdbx_strand_id
1 'polypeptide(L)'
;ERIARAGGRLLTQLLPKWISGEVEALAQDDSLATYIKLVKKEDGLIDLVDNPETNYRKVLAYSTWPGAYIYFKRKTGDEIRVVIKNAKLVDLPAQAGVQLVPTKVIPAGRKEMNWEDFLRGNA
;
A
#
# COMPACT_ATOMS: atom_id res chain seq x y z
N GLU A 1 5.57 5.13 12.29
CA GLU A 1 6.45 5.63 13.37
C GLU A 1 6.86 7.10 13.26
N ARG A 2 7.39 7.56 12.11
CA ARG A 2 7.89 8.95 11.95
C ARG A 2 6.86 10.01 12.34
N ILE A 3 5.62 9.89 11.84
CA ILE A 3 4.53 10.84 12.11
C ILE A 3 4.15 10.85 13.60
N ALA A 4 4.05 9.67 14.24
CA ALA A 4 3.71 9.58 15.66
C ALA A 4 4.72 10.33 16.55
N ARG A 5 6.03 10.19 16.27
CA ARG A 5 7.08 10.92 17.00
C ARG A 5 7.04 12.43 16.72
N ALA A 6 6.79 12.82 15.47
CA ALA A 6 6.67 14.22 15.10
C ALA A 6 5.45 14.88 15.78
N GLY A 7 4.30 14.20 15.78
CA GLY A 7 3.08 14.66 16.44
C GLY A 7 3.26 14.80 17.95
N GLY A 8 3.92 13.84 18.60
CA GLY A 8 4.24 13.95 20.04
C GLY A 8 5.07 15.18 20.36
N ARG A 9 6.16 15.43 19.61
CA ARG A 9 6.98 16.64 19.79
C ARG A 9 6.19 17.92 19.54
N LEU A 10 5.39 17.96 18.47
CA LEU A 10 4.55 19.11 18.14
C LEU A 10 3.58 19.42 19.29
N LEU A 11 2.88 18.42 19.81
CA LEU A 11 1.92 18.58 20.90
C LEU A 11 2.60 19.10 22.18
N THR A 12 3.77 18.56 22.54
CA THR A 12 4.49 19.02 23.75
C THR A 12 4.90 20.49 23.67
N GLN A 13 5.14 21.01 22.47
CA GLN A 13 5.48 22.42 22.25
C GLN A 13 4.24 23.31 22.18
N LEU A 14 3.14 22.80 21.61
CA LEU A 14 1.94 23.58 21.34
C LEU A 14 1.02 23.71 22.56
N LEU A 15 0.90 22.66 23.39
CA LEU A 15 -0.04 22.64 24.52
C LEU A 15 0.18 23.78 25.53
N PRO A 16 1.42 24.12 25.96
CA PRO A 16 1.63 25.26 26.87
C PRO A 16 1.18 26.59 26.26
N LYS A 17 1.52 26.82 24.99
CA LYS A 17 1.12 28.03 24.25
C LYS A 17 -0.39 28.13 24.08
N TRP A 18 -1.05 27.00 23.90
CA TRP A 18 -2.50 26.95 23.81
C TRP A 18 -3.15 27.34 25.14
N ILE A 19 -2.60 26.84 26.26
CA ILE A 19 -3.06 27.18 27.62
C ILE A 19 -2.81 28.67 27.94
N SER A 20 -1.70 29.25 27.49
CA SER A 20 -1.39 30.67 27.69
C SER A 20 -2.11 31.61 26.72
N GLY A 21 -2.82 31.09 25.72
CA GLY A 21 -3.53 31.89 24.71
C GLY A 21 -2.65 32.46 23.61
N GLU A 22 -1.43 31.97 23.44
CA GLU A 22 -0.46 32.40 22.41
C GLU A 22 -0.68 31.75 21.04
N VAL A 23 -1.59 30.76 20.94
CA VAL A 23 -1.85 30.06 19.68
C VAL A 23 -2.83 30.84 18.82
N GLU A 24 -2.36 31.31 17.66
CA GLU A 24 -3.22 31.87 16.62
C GLU A 24 -3.88 30.74 15.81
N ALA A 25 -5.20 30.66 15.88
CA ALA A 25 -5.98 29.70 15.10
C ALA A 25 -6.19 30.22 13.67
N LEU A 26 -5.92 29.37 12.69
CA LEU A 26 -6.19 29.65 11.28
C LEU A 26 -7.40 28.82 10.81
N ALA A 27 -8.37 29.48 10.19
CA ALA A 27 -9.50 28.79 9.56
C ALA A 27 -9.01 27.93 8.37
N GLN A 28 -9.56 26.73 8.22
CA GLN A 28 -9.26 25.87 7.07
C GLN A 28 -9.99 26.38 5.82
N ASP A 29 -9.38 26.21 4.66
CA ASP A 29 -10.04 26.48 3.37
C ASP A 29 -10.85 25.24 2.94
N ASP A 30 -12.17 25.34 3.03
CA ASP A 30 -13.09 24.26 2.70
C ASP A 30 -12.98 23.82 1.22
N SER A 31 -12.49 24.67 0.31
CA SER A 31 -12.28 24.30 -1.09
C SER A 31 -11.12 23.32 -1.30
N LEU A 32 -10.21 23.22 -0.32
CA LEU A 32 -9.08 22.29 -0.33
C LEU A 32 -9.36 21.00 0.46
N ALA A 33 -10.53 20.90 1.11
CA ALA A 33 -10.86 19.75 1.92
C ALA A 33 -11.02 18.48 1.06
N THR A 34 -10.43 17.37 1.54
CA THR A 34 -10.58 16.05 0.93
C THR A 34 -10.98 15.03 1.98
N TYR A 35 -11.65 13.95 1.55
CA TYR A 35 -12.14 12.91 2.43
C TYR A 35 -11.41 11.60 2.20
N ILE A 36 -11.04 10.95 3.30
CA ILE A 36 -10.59 9.56 3.30
C ILE A 36 -11.76 8.64 3.67
N LYS A 37 -11.69 7.39 3.20
CA LYS A 37 -12.63 6.33 3.60
C LYS A 37 -11.95 5.38 4.57
N LEU A 38 -12.74 4.69 5.38
CA LEU A 38 -12.25 3.55 6.14
C LEU A 38 -11.70 2.50 5.18
N VAL A 39 -10.44 2.13 5.40
CA VAL A 39 -9.79 1.07 4.65
C VAL A 39 -10.47 -0.26 4.99
N LYS A 40 -10.78 -1.05 3.97
CA LYS A 40 -11.37 -2.38 4.08
C LYS A 40 -10.41 -3.43 3.53
N LYS A 41 -10.75 -4.71 3.72
CA LYS A 41 -9.91 -5.81 3.24
C LYS A 41 -9.79 -5.80 1.71
N GLU A 42 -10.89 -5.46 1.05
CA GLU A 42 -11.04 -5.47 -0.42
C GLU A 42 -10.18 -4.39 -1.07
N ASP A 43 -9.84 -3.29 -0.37
CA ASP A 43 -8.95 -2.24 -0.89
C ASP A 43 -7.52 -2.77 -1.14
N GLY A 44 -7.15 -3.87 -0.47
CA GLY A 44 -5.90 -4.58 -0.70
C GLY A 44 -5.88 -5.38 -1.98
N LEU A 45 -7.01 -5.61 -2.65
CA LEU A 45 -7.03 -6.35 -3.91
C LEU A 45 -6.35 -5.53 -5.01
N ILE A 46 -5.38 -6.15 -5.65
CA ILE A 46 -4.70 -5.67 -6.84
C ILE A 46 -5.32 -6.38 -8.03
N ASP A 47 -5.81 -5.58 -8.98
CA ASP A 47 -6.10 -6.03 -10.33
C ASP A 47 -4.88 -5.71 -11.20
N LEU A 48 -4.19 -6.72 -11.73
CA LEU A 48 -2.99 -6.50 -12.54
C LEU A 48 -3.29 -5.84 -13.90
N VAL A 49 -4.57 -5.77 -14.30
CA VAL A 49 -5.03 -5.05 -15.50
C VAL A 49 -5.16 -3.54 -15.25
N ASP A 50 -5.34 -3.13 -13.99
CA ASP A 50 -5.40 -1.72 -13.60
C ASP A 50 -4.06 -1.00 -13.77
N ASN A 51 -4.10 0.34 -13.67
CA ASN A 51 -2.92 1.18 -13.75
C ASN A 51 -1.78 0.68 -12.81
N PRO A 52 -0.60 0.34 -13.37
CA PRO A 52 0.53 -0.19 -12.61
C PRO A 52 0.98 0.69 -11.46
N GLU A 53 1.00 2.01 -11.62
CA GLU A 53 1.42 2.95 -10.59
C GLU A 53 0.43 3.00 -9.43
N THR A 54 -0.88 2.99 -9.73
CA THR A 54 -1.91 2.92 -8.71
C THR A 54 -1.78 1.64 -7.89
N ASN A 55 -1.57 0.50 -8.57
CA ASN A 55 -1.35 -0.76 -7.88
C ASN A 55 -0.04 -0.76 -7.07
N TYR A 56 1.03 -0.15 -7.59
CA TYR A 56 2.26 0.02 -6.83
C TYR A 56 2.04 0.84 -5.56
N ARG A 57 1.30 1.95 -5.64
CA ARG A 57 0.93 2.76 -4.47
C ARG A 57 0.09 1.95 -3.47
N LYS A 58 -0.82 1.08 -3.93
CA LYS A 58 -1.55 0.14 -3.05
C LYS A 58 -0.60 -0.81 -2.32
N VAL A 59 0.40 -1.39 -3.01
CA VAL A 59 1.42 -2.25 -2.39
C VAL A 59 2.13 -1.53 -1.25
N LEU A 60 2.50 -0.26 -1.46
CA LEU A 60 3.17 0.55 -0.44
C LEU A 60 2.23 0.92 0.71
N ALA A 61 1.05 1.47 0.40
CA ALA A 61 0.09 1.96 1.36
C ALA A 61 -0.47 0.85 2.26
N TYR A 62 -0.69 -0.34 1.70
CA TYR A 62 -1.31 -1.49 2.38
C TYR A 62 -0.30 -2.58 2.76
N SER A 63 0.98 -2.22 2.90
CA SER A 63 2.07 -3.17 3.20
C SER A 63 1.93 -3.93 4.53
N THR A 64 1.17 -3.38 5.49
CA THR A 64 0.87 -4.00 6.79
C THR A 64 -0.54 -4.59 6.82
N TRP A 65 -1.56 -3.74 6.71
CA TRP A 65 -2.96 -4.09 6.65
C TRP A 65 -3.64 -3.24 5.57
N PRO A 66 -4.58 -3.80 4.78
CA PRO A 66 -5.04 -5.20 4.74
C PRO A 66 -4.06 -6.21 4.13
N GLY A 67 -2.88 -5.75 3.70
CA GLY A 67 -1.99 -6.49 2.82
C GLY A 67 -2.48 -6.34 1.39
N ALA A 68 -1.63 -5.83 0.49
CA ALA A 68 -1.93 -5.84 -0.93
C ALA A 68 -1.83 -7.27 -1.47
N TYR A 69 -2.81 -7.74 -2.25
CA TYR A 69 -2.87 -9.14 -2.67
C TYR A 69 -3.52 -9.32 -4.04
N ILE A 70 -3.22 -10.47 -4.64
CA ILE A 70 -3.87 -10.97 -5.85
C ILE A 70 -4.47 -12.34 -5.59
N TYR A 71 -5.42 -12.74 -6.45
CA TYR A 71 -5.82 -14.13 -6.60
C TYR A 71 -5.01 -14.74 -7.74
N PHE A 72 -4.31 -15.82 -7.46
CA PHE A 72 -3.45 -16.52 -8.42
C PHE A 72 -3.99 -17.91 -8.69
N LYS A 73 -4.26 -18.20 -9.96
CA LYS A 73 -4.70 -19.52 -10.43
C LYS A 73 -3.50 -20.42 -10.69
N ARG A 74 -3.40 -21.52 -9.95
CA ARG A 74 -2.35 -22.53 -10.11
C ARG A 74 -2.61 -23.42 -11.32
N LYS A 75 -1.56 -24.11 -11.79
CA LYS A 75 -1.68 -25.21 -12.77
C LYS A 75 -2.65 -26.32 -12.37
N THR A 76 -2.81 -26.57 -11.06
CA THR A 76 -3.76 -27.57 -10.55
C THR A 76 -5.22 -27.16 -10.73
N GLY A 77 -5.48 -25.91 -11.10
CA GLY A 77 -6.82 -25.33 -11.22
C GLY A 77 -7.25 -24.54 -9.98
N ASP A 78 -6.56 -24.73 -8.85
CA ASP A 78 -6.88 -24.04 -7.60
C ASP A 78 -6.51 -22.56 -7.66
N GLU A 79 -7.39 -21.71 -7.11
CA GLU A 79 -7.11 -20.30 -6.91
C GLU A 79 -6.66 -20.05 -5.47
N ILE A 80 -5.55 -19.33 -5.31
CA ILE A 80 -5.00 -18.99 -4.00
C ILE A 80 -4.79 -17.48 -3.86
N ARG A 81 -4.98 -16.98 -2.64
CA ARG A 81 -4.60 -15.61 -2.29
C ARG A 81 -3.08 -15.52 -2.13
N VAL A 82 -2.48 -14.55 -2.80
CA VAL A 82 -1.04 -14.25 -2.70
C VAL A 82 -0.88 -12.79 -2.28
N VAL A 83 -0.33 -12.57 -1.09
CA VAL A 83 -0.04 -11.21 -0.59
C VAL A 83 1.27 -10.74 -1.20
N ILE A 84 1.28 -9.55 -1.79
CA ILE A 84 2.46 -8.89 -2.35
C ILE A 84 3.10 -8.06 -1.26
N LYS A 85 4.31 -8.45 -0.83
CA LYS A 85 5.10 -7.73 0.18
C LYS A 85 6.00 -6.67 -0.42
N ASN A 86 6.45 -6.89 -1.65
CA ASN A 86 7.24 -5.92 -2.40
C ASN A 86 7.03 -6.12 -3.90
N ALA A 87 7.13 -5.03 -4.65
CA ALA A 87 6.98 -5.00 -6.10
C ALA A 87 7.88 -3.91 -6.70
N LYS A 88 8.05 -3.96 -8.01
CA LYS A 88 8.76 -2.94 -8.79
C LYS A 88 7.91 -2.57 -10.00
N LEU A 89 8.08 -1.35 -10.47
CA LEU A 89 7.63 -0.93 -11.78
C LEU A 89 8.76 -1.16 -12.78
N VAL A 90 8.43 -1.81 -13.90
CA VAL A 90 9.38 -2.13 -14.97
C VAL A 90 8.85 -1.55 -16.27
N ASP A 91 9.68 -0.81 -16.99
CA ASP A 91 9.36 -0.31 -18.32
C ASP A 91 9.42 -1.44 -19.34
N LEU A 92 8.35 -1.63 -20.10
CA LEU A 92 8.29 -2.62 -21.16
C LEU A 92 8.82 -2.03 -22.48
N PRO A 93 9.54 -2.82 -23.29
CA PRO A 93 9.97 -2.38 -24.62
C PRO A 93 8.78 -2.01 -25.53
N ALA A 94 9.03 -1.11 -26.50
CA ALA A 94 8.14 -0.82 -27.63
C ALA A 94 6.72 -0.32 -27.26
N GLN A 95 6.62 0.77 -26.49
CA GLN A 95 5.35 1.47 -26.20
C GLN A 95 4.31 0.64 -25.42
N ALA A 96 4.68 -0.55 -24.94
CA ALA A 96 3.82 -1.43 -24.15
C ALA A 96 3.54 -0.93 -22.72
N GLY A 97 4.17 0.19 -22.32
CA GLY A 97 3.92 0.89 -21.07
C GLY A 97 4.76 0.36 -19.90
N VAL A 98 4.28 0.62 -18.69
CA VAL A 98 4.89 0.18 -17.43
C VAL A 98 4.17 -1.08 -16.95
N GLN A 99 4.86 -1.97 -16.26
CA GLN A 99 4.26 -3.13 -15.61
C GLN A 99 4.63 -3.20 -14.13
N LEU A 100 3.65 -3.58 -13.29
CA LEU A 100 3.90 -3.94 -11.91
C LEU A 100 4.38 -5.40 -11.83
N VAL A 101 5.59 -5.59 -11.32
CA VAL A 101 6.18 -6.91 -11.11
C VAL A 101 6.38 -7.17 -9.62
N PRO A 102 5.64 -8.13 -9.01
CA PRO A 102 5.91 -8.56 -7.64
C PRO A 102 7.34 -9.10 -7.52
N THR A 103 7.99 -8.82 -6.39
CA THR A 103 9.35 -9.34 -6.11
C THR A 103 9.35 -10.26 -4.90
N LYS A 104 8.52 -9.96 -3.90
CA LYS A 104 8.34 -10.78 -2.70
C LYS A 104 6.86 -11.00 -2.42
N VAL A 105 6.50 -12.23 -2.10
CA VAL A 105 5.12 -12.65 -1.89
C VAL A 105 4.95 -13.59 -0.70
N ILE A 106 3.74 -13.64 -0.15
CA ILE A 106 3.30 -14.62 0.85
C ILE A 106 2.07 -15.35 0.29
N PRO A 107 2.22 -16.57 -0.24
CA PRO A 107 1.10 -17.40 -0.62
C PRO A 107 0.30 -17.86 0.61
N ALA A 108 -1.01 -18.07 0.45
CA ALA A 108 -1.85 -18.61 1.51
C ALA A 108 -1.24 -19.90 2.14
N GLY A 109 -1.08 -19.89 3.46
CA GLY A 109 -0.52 -21.02 4.23
C GLY A 109 1.00 -21.22 4.10
N ARG A 110 1.74 -20.29 3.48
CA ARG A 110 3.19 -20.38 3.29
C ARG A 110 3.91 -19.18 3.92
N LYS A 111 5.24 -19.29 4.03
CA LYS A 111 6.11 -18.18 4.44
C LYS A 111 6.41 -17.27 3.25
N GLU A 112 6.94 -16.08 3.54
CA GLU A 112 7.46 -15.14 2.54
C GLU A 112 8.51 -15.82 1.64
N MET A 113 8.43 -15.56 0.33
CA MET A 113 9.36 -16.08 -0.67
C MET A 113 9.48 -15.12 -1.87
N ASN A 114 10.47 -15.36 -2.72
CA ASN A 114 10.63 -14.60 -3.97
C ASN A 114 9.51 -14.94 -4.95
N TRP A 115 9.11 -13.95 -5.75
CA TRP A 115 8.09 -14.13 -6.77
C TRP A 115 8.47 -15.17 -7.84
N GLU A 116 9.73 -15.17 -8.28
CA GLU A 116 10.21 -16.12 -9.28
C GLU A 116 10.15 -17.58 -8.79
N ASP A 117 10.54 -17.82 -7.53
CA ASP A 117 10.48 -19.14 -6.91
C ASP A 117 9.03 -19.62 -6.76
N PHE A 118 8.12 -18.70 -6.41
CA PHE A 118 6.68 -18.98 -6.38
C PHE A 118 6.17 -19.40 -7.76
N LEU A 119 6.52 -18.67 -8.82
CA LEU A 119 6.11 -19.00 -10.20
C LEU A 119 6.64 -20.37 -10.63
N ARG A 120 7.91 -20.70 -10.38
CA ARG A 120 8.48 -22.00 -10.76
C ARG A 120 7.72 -23.21 -10.18
N GLY A 121 7.13 -23.05 -8.99
CA GLY A 121 6.37 -24.11 -8.33
C GLY A 121 4.86 -24.12 -8.60
N ASN A 122 4.28 -23.06 -9.19
CA ASN A 122 2.83 -22.86 -9.25
C ASN A 122 2.28 -22.41 -10.62
N ALA A 123 3.12 -21.74 -11.42
CA ALA A 123 2.83 -21.31 -12.79
C ALA A 123 3.16 -22.42 -13.77
#